data_AF-A0A1V9ZIA8-F1
#
_entry.id   AF-A0A1V9ZIA8-F1
#
_cell.length_a   1.000
_cell.length_b   1.000
_cell.length_c   1.000
_cell.angle_alpha   90.00
_cell.angle_beta   90.00
_cell.angle_gamma   90.00
#
_symmetry.space_group_name_H-M   'P 1'
#
loop_
_entity.id
_entity.type
_entity.pdbx_description
1 polymer ?
#
loop_
_entity_poly.entity_id
_entity_poly.type
_entity_poly.pdbx_seq_one_letter_code
_entity_poly.pdbx_strand_id
1 'polypeptide(L)'
;MGEDTSGASGAATRSELLAFIERCGPTEAAAVVTKDFFKALALDCFPPQVYERVFGVELVNEDPSPTLGVMPLGQVVFNVWLDLRKNEVVTRASILSALWQSRLPEFFRECVMKQADAPPTPYYEELLNRGFGDIPWDTSLHKLLVKADAKEVMGIRVNGSEAIEEAVFLDDSFTPMPIAKAAGIPLFVKKTRMAARPGDMFVISRVMSEPHLGHSRPEWLFDGALRPAVQVVLGRSDGVPFSDHDWCMLDEFQDQMLGNGPREVARSHFVSFAKCYRFRCTLALEALFPKGTLIRAHSLKKCPDLNGRRGTVTGKYVKGRVGVKFEGRDCVVAVLTTNLKTK
;
A
#
# COMPACT_ATOMS: atom_id res chain seq x y z
N MET A 1 -32.62 40.83 -6.31
CA MET A 1 -31.98 40.43 -5.03
C MET A 1 -30.83 39.53 -5.41
N GLY A 2 -29.64 40.11 -5.56
CA GLY A 2 -28.42 39.35 -5.79
C GLY A 2 -27.79 39.06 -4.43
N GLU A 3 -27.55 37.79 -4.14
CA GLU A 3 -26.76 37.39 -2.98
C GLU A 3 -25.28 37.63 -3.32
N ASP A 4 -24.79 38.80 -2.88
CA ASP A 4 -23.37 39.05 -2.69
C ASP A 4 -22.84 38.05 -1.64
N THR A 5 -22.20 36.98 -2.12
CA THR A 5 -21.36 36.10 -1.30
C THR A 5 -19.88 36.46 -1.51
N SER A 6 -19.59 37.76 -1.55
CA SER A 6 -18.22 38.28 -1.42
C SER A 6 -18.01 38.68 0.04
N GLY A 7 -17.18 37.92 0.77
CA GLY A 7 -16.78 38.33 2.12
C GLY A 7 -16.58 37.21 3.11
N ALA A 8 -15.58 36.36 2.88
CA ALA A 8 -14.68 35.82 3.92
C ALA A 8 -13.73 34.81 3.26
N SER A 9 -12.82 35.28 2.41
CA SER A 9 -11.58 34.53 2.14
C SER A 9 -10.69 34.72 3.37
N GLY A 10 -11.07 34.07 4.48
CA GLY A 10 -10.18 33.89 5.61
C GLY A 10 -9.05 33.01 5.09
N ALA A 11 -7.87 33.59 4.91
CA ALA A 11 -6.68 32.83 4.56
C ALA A 11 -6.50 31.75 5.62
N ALA A 12 -6.87 30.52 5.29
CA ALA A 12 -6.74 29.41 6.20
C ALA A 12 -5.28 29.38 6.66
N THR A 13 -5.07 29.45 7.96
CA THR A 13 -3.70 29.54 8.49
C THR A 13 -3.07 28.15 8.50
N ARG A 14 -1.73 28.08 8.50
CA ARG A 14 -0.99 26.81 8.75
C ARG A 14 -1.54 26.07 9.96
N SER A 15 -1.90 26.80 11.01
CA SER A 15 -2.48 26.27 12.25
C SER A 15 -3.81 25.55 12.02
N GLU A 16 -4.66 26.03 11.10
CA GLU A 16 -5.92 25.37 10.75
C GLU A 16 -5.69 24.03 10.04
N LEU A 17 -4.72 23.97 9.14
CA LEU A 17 -4.36 22.69 8.51
C LEU A 17 -3.77 21.70 9.51
N LEU A 18 -2.94 22.17 10.45
CA LEU A 18 -2.43 21.30 11.52
C LEU A 18 -3.57 20.77 12.42
N ALA A 19 -4.49 21.65 12.83
CA ALA A 19 -5.67 21.24 13.60
C ALA A 19 -6.57 20.29 12.79
N PHE A 20 -6.65 20.47 11.46
CA PHE A 20 -7.39 19.58 10.58
C PHE A 20 -6.72 18.20 10.47
N ILE A 21 -5.40 18.14 10.33
CA ILE A 21 -4.63 16.88 10.33
C ILE A 21 -4.80 16.15 11.65
N GLU A 22 -4.71 16.86 12.77
CA GLU A 22 -4.91 16.28 14.11
C GLU A 22 -6.33 15.71 14.28
N ARG A 23 -7.34 16.44 13.79
CA ARG A 23 -8.75 16.04 13.90
C ARG A 23 -9.14 14.87 12.99
N CYS A 24 -8.68 14.88 11.74
CA CYS A 24 -9.14 13.94 10.71
C CYS A 24 -8.13 12.83 10.38
N GLY A 25 -6.91 12.95 10.89
CA GLY A 25 -5.80 12.05 10.57
C GLY A 25 -5.08 12.44 9.27
N PRO A 26 -3.82 11.99 9.11
CA PRO A 26 -2.95 12.40 8.01
C PRO A 26 -3.45 11.90 6.64
N THR A 27 -4.02 10.70 6.60
CA THR A 27 -4.52 10.07 5.37
C THR A 27 -5.67 10.87 4.76
N GLU A 28 -6.67 11.22 5.58
CA GLU A 28 -7.83 11.99 5.14
C GLU A 28 -7.42 13.43 4.80
N ALA A 29 -6.56 14.04 5.62
CA ALA A 29 -6.06 15.37 5.35
C ALA A 29 -5.32 15.44 4.00
N ALA A 30 -4.44 14.48 3.70
CA ALA A 30 -3.78 14.38 2.41
C ALA A 30 -4.77 14.22 1.24
N ALA A 31 -5.83 13.42 1.42
CA ALA A 31 -6.87 13.20 0.41
C ALA A 31 -7.68 14.48 0.11
N VAL A 32 -7.96 15.30 1.14
CA VAL A 32 -8.64 16.60 1.01
C VAL A 32 -7.72 17.65 0.38
N VAL A 33 -6.49 17.81 0.89
CA VAL A 33 -5.49 18.74 0.33
C VAL A 33 -5.26 18.45 -1.17
N THR A 34 -5.12 17.17 -1.53
CA THR A 34 -4.96 16.75 -2.94
C THR A 34 -6.22 17.00 -3.78
N LYS A 35 -7.42 16.81 -3.20
CA LYS A 35 -8.70 17.09 -3.87
C LYS A 35 -8.81 18.57 -4.23
N ASP A 36 -8.54 19.44 -3.27
CA ASP A 36 -8.66 20.88 -3.43
C ASP A 36 -7.65 21.41 -4.44
N PHE A 37 -6.41 20.89 -4.42
CA PHE A 37 -5.42 21.20 -5.45
C PHE A 37 -5.87 20.75 -6.85
N PHE A 38 -6.38 19.53 -6.99
CA PHE A 38 -6.89 19.06 -8.29
C PHE A 38 -8.09 19.87 -8.79
N LYS A 39 -8.93 20.36 -7.88
CA LYS A 39 -10.02 21.28 -8.22
C LYS A 39 -9.46 22.63 -8.69
N ALA A 40 -8.42 23.15 -8.03
CA ALA A 40 -7.75 24.39 -8.42
C ALA A 40 -7.13 24.27 -9.83
N LEU A 41 -6.43 23.17 -10.13
CA LEU A 41 -5.95 22.86 -11.48
C LEU A 41 -7.08 22.74 -12.52
N ALA A 42 -8.27 22.27 -12.12
CA ALA A 42 -9.43 22.18 -13.00
C ALA A 42 -10.05 23.54 -13.34
N LEU A 43 -9.93 24.50 -12.41
CA LEU A 43 -10.46 25.84 -12.53
C LEU A 43 -9.41 26.85 -13.00
N ASP A 44 -8.19 26.40 -13.30
CA ASP A 44 -7.05 27.24 -13.67
C ASP A 44 -6.80 28.36 -12.63
N CYS A 45 -6.86 27.99 -11.36
CA CYS A 45 -6.62 28.90 -10.24
C CYS A 45 -5.67 28.26 -9.21
N PHE A 46 -5.02 29.11 -8.41
CA PHE A 46 -4.14 28.65 -7.35
C PHE A 46 -4.93 27.93 -6.24
N PRO A 47 -4.34 26.91 -5.59
CA PRO A 47 -4.96 26.31 -4.42
C PRO A 47 -5.04 27.32 -3.26
N PRO A 48 -5.83 27.03 -2.21
CA PRO A 48 -5.77 27.78 -0.96
C PRO A 48 -4.33 27.99 -0.48
N GLN A 49 -4.02 29.19 0.02
CA GLN A 49 -2.65 29.60 0.39
C GLN A 49 -1.95 28.60 1.33
N VAL A 50 -2.69 27.99 2.25
CA VAL A 50 -2.18 26.98 3.18
C VAL A 50 -1.68 25.70 2.50
N TYR A 51 -2.07 25.43 1.25
CA TYR A 51 -1.66 24.28 0.46
C TYR A 51 -0.57 24.61 -0.55
N GLU A 52 -0.29 25.88 -0.86
CA GLU A 52 0.62 26.26 -1.95
C GLU A 52 2.01 25.62 -1.80
N ARG A 53 2.59 25.69 -0.60
CA ARG A 53 3.90 25.09 -0.29
C ARG A 53 3.87 23.56 -0.27
N VAL A 54 2.71 22.93 -0.12
CA VAL A 54 2.59 21.47 -0.30
C VAL A 54 2.89 21.10 -1.74
N PHE A 55 2.48 21.92 -2.70
CA PHE A 55 2.63 21.67 -4.14
C PHE A 55 3.74 22.47 -4.82
N GLY A 56 4.49 23.28 -4.04
CA GLY A 56 5.59 24.10 -4.55
C GLY A 56 5.13 25.31 -5.38
N VAL A 57 3.88 25.76 -5.20
CA VAL A 57 3.24 26.80 -6.01
C VAL A 57 3.07 28.12 -5.25
N GLU A 58 3.91 28.38 -4.25
CA GLU A 58 3.85 29.57 -3.40
C GLU A 58 4.01 30.85 -4.22
N LEU A 59 3.02 31.74 -4.11
CA LEU A 59 3.11 33.10 -4.63
C LEU A 59 3.69 33.99 -3.53
N VAL A 60 5.00 34.24 -3.59
CA VAL A 60 5.60 35.36 -2.86
C VAL A 60 4.96 36.63 -3.41
N ASN A 61 4.60 37.60 -2.56
CA ASN A 61 3.86 38.86 -2.82
C ASN A 61 4.42 39.74 -3.97
N GLU A 62 4.53 39.18 -5.15
CA GLU A 62 5.01 39.76 -6.38
C GLU A 62 3.81 39.79 -7.32
N ASP A 63 3.60 40.94 -7.96
CA ASP A 63 2.58 41.04 -8.99
C ASP A 63 2.89 40.01 -10.09
N PRO A 64 1.90 39.21 -10.51
CA PRO A 64 2.11 38.18 -11.51
C PRO A 64 2.62 38.82 -12.80
N SER A 65 3.84 38.49 -13.20
CA SER A 65 4.41 38.96 -14.45
C SER A 65 4.01 38.02 -15.59
N PRO A 66 3.52 38.53 -16.73
CA PRO A 66 3.26 37.72 -17.92
C PRO A 66 4.55 37.26 -18.61
N THR A 67 5.69 37.86 -18.27
CA THR A 67 6.97 37.56 -18.90
C THR A 67 7.63 36.39 -18.20
N LEU A 68 7.77 35.26 -18.91
CA LEU A 68 8.25 33.98 -18.39
C LEU A 68 9.55 34.06 -17.57
N GLY A 69 10.57 34.77 -18.08
CA GLY A 69 11.88 34.89 -17.40
C GLY A 69 11.86 35.67 -16.08
N VAL A 70 10.78 36.40 -15.79
CA VAL A 70 10.58 37.13 -14.51
C VAL A 70 9.32 36.68 -13.77
N MET A 71 8.66 35.63 -14.28
CA MET A 71 7.49 35.04 -13.64
C MET A 71 7.90 34.41 -12.30
N PRO A 72 7.15 34.60 -11.20
CA PRO A 72 7.45 33.96 -9.93
C PRO A 72 7.55 32.44 -10.07
N LEU A 73 8.51 31.81 -9.37
CA LEU A 73 8.75 30.37 -9.50
C LEU A 73 7.50 29.53 -9.20
N GLY A 74 6.70 29.91 -8.20
CA GLY A 74 5.46 29.23 -7.87
C GLY A 74 4.44 29.23 -9.02
N GLN A 75 4.37 30.31 -9.81
CA GLN A 75 3.52 30.40 -10.99
C GLN A 75 4.04 29.53 -12.14
N VAL A 76 5.36 29.47 -12.35
CA VAL A 76 5.97 28.53 -13.32
C VAL A 76 5.63 27.08 -12.94
N VAL A 77 5.82 26.71 -11.67
CA VAL A 77 5.51 25.36 -11.15
C VAL A 77 4.02 25.02 -11.31
N PHE A 78 3.13 25.99 -11.03
CA PHE A 78 1.68 25.80 -11.22
C PHE A 78 1.31 25.52 -12.67
N ASN A 79 1.87 26.29 -13.62
CA ASN A 79 1.66 26.07 -15.05
C ASN A 79 2.19 24.69 -15.51
N VAL A 80 3.32 24.24 -14.97
CA VAL A 80 3.83 22.89 -15.23
C VAL A 80 2.86 21.82 -14.69
N TRP A 81 2.28 21.99 -13.50
CA TRP A 81 1.25 21.08 -13.00
C TRP A 81 0.00 21.03 -13.89
N LEU A 82 -0.44 22.17 -14.44
CA LEU A 82 -1.54 22.23 -15.40
C LEU A 82 -1.23 21.43 -16.65
N ASP A 83 -0.04 21.61 -17.22
CA ASP A 83 0.39 20.89 -18.42
C ASP A 83 0.50 19.38 -18.17
N LEU A 84 1.09 18.97 -17.04
CA LEU A 84 1.15 17.56 -16.63
C LEU A 84 -0.25 16.95 -16.49
N ARG A 85 -1.23 17.70 -15.97
CA ARG A 85 -2.62 17.24 -15.87
C ARG A 85 -3.31 17.16 -17.23
N LYS A 86 -3.16 18.19 -18.08
CA LYS A 86 -3.75 18.24 -19.43
C LYS A 86 -3.27 17.08 -20.30
N ASN A 87 -2.00 16.69 -20.14
CA ASN A 87 -1.39 15.56 -20.84
C ASN A 87 -1.59 14.21 -20.13
N GLU A 88 -2.46 14.14 -19.10
CA GLU A 88 -2.77 12.94 -18.32
C GLU A 88 -1.54 12.24 -17.67
N VAL A 89 -0.42 12.96 -17.53
CA VAL A 89 0.81 12.45 -16.90
C VAL A 89 0.60 12.27 -15.40
N VAL A 90 -0.23 13.12 -14.80
CA VAL A 90 -0.56 13.08 -13.38
C VAL A 90 -2.06 12.93 -13.16
N THR A 91 -2.42 12.14 -12.16
CA THR A 91 -3.80 11.93 -11.71
C THR A 91 -3.93 12.27 -10.23
N ARG A 92 -5.16 12.48 -9.75
CA ARG A 92 -5.42 12.75 -8.33
C ARG A 92 -4.86 11.64 -7.45
N ALA A 93 -5.05 10.38 -7.88
CA ALA A 93 -4.54 9.22 -7.18
C ALA A 93 -3.01 9.18 -7.13
N SER A 94 -2.31 9.55 -8.21
CA SER A 94 -0.85 9.55 -8.22
C SER A 94 -0.25 10.63 -7.32
N ILE A 95 -0.83 11.85 -7.31
CA ILE A 95 -0.38 12.92 -6.40
C ILE A 95 -0.62 12.52 -4.93
N LEU A 96 -1.80 12.01 -4.61
CA LEU A 96 -2.14 11.55 -3.26
C LEU A 96 -1.17 10.46 -2.79
N SER A 97 -0.89 9.49 -3.67
CA SER A 97 0.08 8.41 -3.41
C SER A 97 1.49 8.96 -3.16
N ALA A 98 1.94 9.94 -3.94
CA ALA A 98 3.24 10.58 -3.75
C ALA A 98 3.33 11.36 -2.43
N LEU A 99 2.25 12.06 -2.05
CA LEU A 99 2.16 12.79 -0.79
C LEU A 99 2.20 11.83 0.42
N TRP A 100 1.44 10.73 0.38
CA TRP A 100 1.47 9.70 1.42
C TRP A 100 2.84 9.05 1.62
N GLN A 101 3.67 9.03 0.58
CA GLN A 101 5.02 8.47 0.59
C GLN A 101 6.11 9.52 0.87
N SER A 102 5.73 10.76 1.22
CA SER A 102 6.65 11.89 1.39
C SER A 102 7.57 12.15 0.19
N ARG A 103 7.14 11.80 -1.03
CA ARG A 103 7.96 11.87 -2.25
C ARG A 103 7.39 12.81 -3.32
N LEU A 104 6.50 13.72 -2.94
CA LEU A 104 5.84 14.60 -3.88
C LEU A 104 6.84 15.45 -4.71
N PRO A 105 7.93 16.00 -4.14
CA PRO A 105 8.96 16.69 -4.91
C PRO A 105 9.66 15.80 -5.96
N GLU A 106 10.05 14.59 -5.56
CA GLU A 106 10.70 13.62 -6.45
C GLU A 106 9.75 13.15 -7.55
N PHE A 107 8.51 12.84 -7.19
CA PHE A 107 7.46 12.46 -8.13
C PHE A 107 7.21 13.55 -9.17
N PHE A 108 7.11 14.82 -8.75
CA PHE A 108 6.96 15.95 -9.66
C PHE A 108 8.14 16.04 -10.63
N ARG A 109 9.38 15.95 -10.13
CA ARG A 109 10.59 15.93 -10.95
C ARG A 109 10.56 14.79 -11.97
N GLU A 110 10.23 13.57 -11.55
CA GLU A 110 10.12 12.41 -12.47
C GLU A 110 9.09 12.65 -13.57
N CYS A 111 7.94 13.24 -13.24
CA CYS A 111 6.90 13.58 -14.20
C CYS A 111 7.39 14.63 -15.21
N VAL A 112 8.08 15.68 -14.76
CA VAL A 112 8.68 16.70 -15.63
C VAL A 112 9.74 16.09 -16.54
N MET A 113 10.67 15.31 -16.00
CA MET A 113 11.74 14.70 -16.79
C MET A 113 11.21 13.71 -17.84
N LYS A 114 10.11 13.00 -17.56
CA LYS A 114 9.46 12.13 -18.56
C LYS A 114 8.83 12.88 -19.73
N GLN A 115 8.55 14.17 -19.57
CA GLN A 115 8.01 15.03 -20.62
C GLN A 115 9.11 15.82 -21.35
N ALA A 116 10.37 15.74 -20.91
CA ALA A 116 11.47 16.50 -21.50
C ALA A 116 11.77 16.11 -22.97
N ASP A 117 11.41 14.88 -23.38
CA ASP A 117 11.56 14.41 -24.77
C ASP A 117 10.38 14.84 -25.68
N ALA A 118 9.26 15.28 -25.10
CA ALA A 118 8.16 15.88 -25.86
C ALA A 118 8.50 17.35 -26.18
N PRO A 119 7.86 17.99 -27.18
CA PRO A 119 8.05 19.42 -27.43
C PRO A 119 7.75 20.19 -26.13
N PRO A 120 8.77 20.77 -25.47
CA PRO A 120 8.59 21.31 -24.14
C PRO A 120 7.69 22.54 -24.24
N THR A 121 6.71 22.65 -23.35
CA THR A 121 6.02 23.93 -23.18
C THR A 121 7.02 24.95 -22.62
N PRO A 122 6.84 26.25 -22.88
CA PRO A 122 7.76 27.28 -22.38
C PRO A 122 7.98 27.19 -20.87
N TYR A 123 6.96 26.76 -20.11
CA TYR A 123 7.05 26.58 -18.66
C TYR A 123 7.98 25.41 -18.24
N TYR A 124 8.04 24.33 -19.03
CA TYR A 124 9.00 23.25 -18.77
C TYR A 124 10.43 23.72 -19.00
N GLU A 125 10.71 24.41 -20.11
CA GLU A 125 12.05 24.93 -20.39
C GLU A 125 12.50 25.89 -19.28
N GLU A 126 11.62 26.81 -18.90
CA GLU A 126 11.91 27.76 -17.82
C GLU A 126 12.17 27.05 -16.48
N LEU A 127 11.36 26.05 -16.13
CA LEU A 127 11.58 25.28 -14.90
C LEU A 127 12.88 24.48 -14.95
N LEU A 128 13.23 23.87 -16.09
CA LEU A 128 14.47 23.13 -16.27
C LEU A 128 15.70 24.07 -16.18
N ASN A 129 15.58 25.29 -16.72
CA ASN A 129 16.64 26.31 -16.63
C ASN A 129 16.85 26.80 -15.19
N ARG A 130 15.77 27.00 -14.42
CA ARG A 130 15.85 27.40 -13.00
C ARG A 130 16.27 26.25 -12.09
N GLY A 131 15.96 25.01 -12.49
CA GLY A 131 16.15 23.82 -11.68
C GLY A 131 15.06 23.63 -10.62
N PHE A 132 15.15 22.50 -9.92
CA PHE A 132 14.13 22.08 -8.94
C PHE A 132 14.48 22.45 -7.49
N GLY A 133 15.68 22.97 -7.23
CA GLY A 133 16.22 23.16 -5.88
C GLY A 133 15.51 24.26 -5.09
N ASP A 134 15.10 25.32 -5.79
CA ASP A 134 14.54 26.53 -5.17
C ASP A 134 13.00 26.48 -5.05
N ILE A 135 12.37 25.38 -5.46
CA ILE A 135 10.92 25.22 -5.32
C ILE A 135 10.57 25.13 -3.83
N PRO A 136 9.66 25.98 -3.31
CA PRO A 136 9.42 26.13 -1.88
C PRO A 136 8.52 25.01 -1.32
N TRP A 137 9.05 23.79 -1.27
CA TRP A 137 8.36 22.62 -0.71
C TRP A 137 8.28 22.69 0.82
N ASP A 138 7.09 22.53 1.36
CA ASP A 138 6.90 22.30 2.80
C ASP A 138 7.07 20.84 3.17
N THR A 139 8.32 20.41 3.21
CA THR A 139 8.70 19.04 3.59
C THR A 139 8.29 18.67 5.02
N SER A 140 8.10 19.65 5.90
CA SER A 140 7.63 19.40 7.27
C SER A 140 6.16 18.99 7.27
N LEU A 141 5.34 19.66 6.46
CA LEU A 141 3.93 19.32 6.28
C LEU A 141 3.76 18.03 5.45
N HIS A 142 4.64 17.77 4.47
CA HIS A 142 4.68 16.47 3.80
C HIS A 142 4.82 15.33 4.79
N LYS A 143 5.74 15.42 5.76
CA LYS A 143 5.91 14.40 6.82
C LYS A 143 4.66 14.21 7.68
N LEU A 144 3.89 15.27 7.91
CA LEU A 144 2.62 15.19 8.65
C LEU A 144 1.48 14.63 7.82
N LEU A 145 1.55 14.76 6.49
CA LEU A 145 0.57 14.22 5.54
C LEU A 145 0.93 12.81 5.05
N VAL A 146 2.11 12.29 5.44
CA VAL A 146 2.48 10.90 5.23
C VAL A 146 1.41 10.02 5.85
N LYS A 147 1.00 8.99 5.09
CA LYS A 147 0.12 7.97 5.64
C LYS A 147 0.87 7.28 6.78
N ALA A 148 0.51 7.62 8.02
CA ALA A 148 1.15 7.11 9.24
C ALA A 148 1.18 5.58 9.30
N ASP A 149 0.31 4.93 8.52
CA ASP A 149 0.13 3.48 8.46
C ASP A 149 0.46 2.87 7.10
N ALA A 150 1.33 3.46 6.28
CA ALA A 150 2.01 2.67 5.25
C ALA A 150 2.97 1.70 5.96
N LYS A 151 2.39 0.66 6.58
CA LYS A 151 3.10 -0.33 7.35
C LYS A 151 3.98 -1.06 6.36
N GLU A 152 5.28 -0.81 6.47
CA GLU A 152 6.27 -1.64 5.81
C GLU A 152 6.12 -3.03 6.39
N VAL A 153 5.77 -3.98 5.53
CA VAL A 153 5.61 -5.38 5.89
C VAL A 153 6.49 -6.21 4.97
N MET A 154 7.10 -7.26 5.52
CA MET A 154 7.74 -8.25 4.67
C MET A 154 6.65 -9.00 3.90
N GLY A 155 6.69 -8.88 2.58
CA GLY A 155 5.80 -9.56 1.67
C GLY A 155 6.60 -10.25 0.57
N ILE A 156 5.95 -10.51 -0.56
CA ILE A 156 6.62 -11.08 -1.73
C ILE A 156 6.22 -10.38 -3.01
N ARG A 157 7.15 -10.36 -3.95
CA ARG A 157 6.89 -10.15 -5.36
C ARG A 157 6.69 -11.49 -6.04
N VAL A 158 5.59 -11.64 -6.75
CA VAL A 158 5.33 -12.82 -7.59
C VAL A 158 5.51 -12.42 -9.05
N ASN A 159 6.49 -13.04 -9.69
CA ASN A 159 6.71 -12.99 -11.13
C ASN A 159 6.56 -14.40 -11.68
N GLY A 160 5.31 -14.81 -11.78
CA GLY A 160 4.99 -16.14 -12.24
C GLY A 160 5.22 -17.22 -11.20
N SER A 161 6.02 -18.23 -11.53
CA SER A 161 6.45 -19.28 -10.59
C SER A 161 7.51 -18.80 -9.59
N GLU A 162 8.13 -17.64 -9.81
CA GLU A 162 9.09 -17.06 -8.87
C GLU A 162 8.39 -16.17 -7.83
N ALA A 163 8.71 -16.42 -6.56
CA ALA A 163 8.35 -15.57 -5.43
C ALA A 163 9.64 -15.01 -4.78
N ILE A 164 9.75 -13.69 -4.71
CA ILE A 164 10.92 -13.00 -4.14
C ILE A 164 10.45 -12.21 -2.92
N GLU A 165 11.02 -12.46 -1.76
CA GLU A 165 10.71 -11.68 -0.54
C GLU A 165 11.17 -10.23 -0.70
N GLU A 166 10.29 -9.28 -0.40
CA GLU A 166 10.62 -7.86 -0.43
C GLU A 166 9.84 -7.06 0.63
N ALA A 167 10.34 -5.86 0.94
CA ALA A 167 9.62 -4.91 1.76
C ALA A 167 8.45 -4.30 0.96
N VAL A 168 7.24 -4.44 1.48
CA VAL A 168 6.00 -4.01 0.85
C VAL A 168 5.35 -2.91 1.66
N PHE A 169 5.05 -1.79 0.99
CA PHE A 169 4.30 -0.68 1.57
C PHE A 169 2.83 -0.81 1.19
N LEU A 170 2.01 -1.25 2.13
CA LEU A 170 0.57 -1.42 1.89
C LEU A 170 -0.12 -0.05 1.78
N ASP A 171 -0.65 0.25 0.60
CA ASP A 171 -1.40 1.45 0.27
C ASP A 171 -2.81 1.10 -0.25
N ASP A 172 -3.59 2.10 -0.67
CA ASP A 172 -4.99 1.89 -1.10
C ASP A 172 -5.11 1.26 -2.51
N SER A 173 -4.00 1.05 -3.21
CA SER A 173 -4.00 0.34 -4.49
C SER A 173 -3.90 -1.18 -4.34
N PHE A 174 -3.74 -1.65 -3.10
CA PHE A 174 -3.82 -3.06 -2.76
C PHE A 174 -5.28 -3.52 -2.68
N THR A 175 -5.58 -4.63 -3.34
CA THR A 175 -6.89 -5.26 -3.32
C THR A 175 -6.84 -6.53 -2.47
N PRO A 176 -7.83 -6.81 -1.61
CA PRO A 176 -7.90 -8.08 -0.89
C PRO A 176 -7.92 -9.26 -1.86
N MET A 177 -7.11 -10.30 -1.59
CA MET A 177 -7.15 -11.53 -2.37
C MET A 177 -8.40 -12.34 -2.04
N PRO A 178 -9.28 -12.68 -3.01
CA PRO A 178 -10.58 -13.29 -2.73
C PRO A 178 -10.52 -14.59 -1.92
N ILE A 179 -9.71 -15.57 -2.35
CA ILE A 179 -9.59 -16.86 -1.66
C ILE A 179 -8.96 -16.70 -0.28
N ALA A 180 -7.90 -15.88 -0.17
CA ALA A 180 -7.24 -15.62 1.10
C ALA A 180 -8.21 -14.95 2.09
N LYS A 181 -8.94 -13.93 1.64
CA LYS A 181 -9.97 -13.22 2.41
C LYS A 181 -11.07 -14.18 2.88
N ALA A 182 -11.59 -15.04 1.99
CA ALA A 182 -12.59 -16.05 2.34
C ALA A 182 -12.05 -17.06 3.36
N ALA A 183 -10.76 -17.40 3.26
CA ALA A 183 -10.03 -18.19 4.25
C ALA A 183 -9.62 -17.41 5.51
N GLY A 184 -10.09 -16.16 5.70
CA GLY A 184 -9.78 -15.33 6.87
C GLY A 184 -8.31 -14.90 6.97
N ILE A 185 -7.58 -14.87 5.85
CA ILE A 185 -6.20 -14.41 5.77
C ILE A 185 -6.21 -12.97 5.23
N PRO A 186 -5.68 -11.99 5.96
CA PRO A 186 -5.75 -10.57 5.58
C PRO A 186 -4.67 -10.20 4.55
N LEU A 187 -4.58 -10.98 3.47
CA LEU A 187 -3.61 -10.86 2.38
C LEU A 187 -4.17 -9.99 1.25
N PHE A 188 -3.35 -9.06 0.80
CA PHE A 188 -3.68 -8.13 -0.27
C PHE A 188 -2.67 -8.23 -1.39
N VAL A 189 -3.09 -7.86 -2.60
CA VAL A 189 -2.27 -7.87 -3.80
C VAL A 189 -2.36 -6.55 -4.56
N LYS A 190 -1.24 -6.13 -5.15
CA LYS A 190 -1.12 -4.93 -6.00
C LYS A 190 -0.40 -5.29 -7.30
N LYS A 191 -0.91 -4.79 -8.42
CA LYS A 191 -0.21 -4.90 -9.72
C LYS A 191 1.02 -4.00 -9.74
N THR A 192 2.13 -4.53 -10.23
CA THR A 192 3.31 -3.72 -10.56
C THR A 192 3.19 -3.13 -11.97
N ARG A 193 4.18 -2.32 -12.36
CA ARG A 193 4.35 -1.83 -13.73
C ARG A 193 5.21 -2.76 -14.60
N MET A 194 5.72 -3.85 -14.04
CA MET A 194 6.63 -4.76 -14.74
C MET A 194 5.83 -5.89 -15.38
N ALA A 195 6.12 -6.20 -16.64
CA ALA A 195 5.57 -7.39 -17.29
C ALA A 195 6.06 -8.66 -16.58
N ALA A 196 5.16 -9.62 -16.45
CA ALA A 196 5.45 -10.97 -16.02
C ALA A 196 6.09 -11.77 -17.16
N ARG A 197 6.72 -12.90 -16.83
CA ARG A 197 7.32 -13.78 -17.84
C ARG A 197 6.23 -14.46 -18.70
N PRO A 198 6.47 -14.68 -20.01
CA PRO A 198 5.48 -15.25 -20.94
C PRO A 198 4.91 -16.63 -20.57
N GLY A 199 5.56 -17.38 -19.67
CA GLY A 199 5.12 -18.72 -19.24
C GLY A 199 4.17 -18.74 -18.05
N ASP A 200 3.98 -17.63 -17.34
CA ASP A 200 3.36 -17.64 -16.02
C ASP A 200 2.11 -16.74 -15.89
N MET A 201 1.46 -16.44 -17.01
CA MET A 201 0.33 -15.49 -17.07
C MET A 201 -0.87 -15.92 -16.19
N PHE A 202 -1.01 -17.22 -15.93
CA PHE A 202 -2.15 -17.79 -15.22
C PHE A 202 -2.09 -17.65 -13.71
N VAL A 203 -0.89 -17.51 -13.11
CA VAL A 203 -0.72 -17.46 -11.65
C VAL A 203 -1.50 -16.27 -11.06
N ILE A 204 -1.43 -15.10 -11.71
CA ILE A 204 -2.11 -13.89 -11.22
C ILE A 204 -3.63 -14.01 -11.39
N SER A 205 -4.09 -14.58 -12.50
CA SER A 205 -5.52 -14.85 -12.71
C SER A 205 -6.05 -15.83 -11.66
N ARG A 206 -5.27 -16.85 -11.27
CA ARG A 206 -5.63 -17.78 -10.21
C ARG A 206 -5.71 -17.11 -8.83
N VAL A 207 -4.74 -16.25 -8.50
CA VAL A 207 -4.68 -15.49 -7.24
C VAL A 207 -5.93 -14.66 -6.98
N MET A 208 -6.50 -14.11 -8.05
CA MET A 208 -7.64 -13.20 -8.01
C MET A 208 -8.97 -13.88 -8.40
N SER A 209 -8.97 -15.21 -8.53
CA SER A 209 -10.19 -15.97 -8.77
C SER A 209 -11.16 -15.83 -7.61
N GLU A 210 -12.39 -15.47 -7.93
CA GLU A 210 -13.48 -15.40 -6.96
C GLU A 210 -13.91 -16.83 -6.61
N PRO A 211 -13.91 -17.26 -5.32
CA PRO A 211 -14.19 -18.65 -4.94
C PRO A 211 -15.50 -19.20 -5.51
N HIS A 212 -16.53 -18.35 -5.57
CA HIS A 212 -17.88 -18.68 -6.01
C HIS A 212 -18.09 -18.62 -7.52
N LEU A 213 -17.15 -18.05 -8.28
CA LEU A 213 -17.21 -17.98 -9.75
C LEU A 213 -16.20 -18.93 -10.41
N GLY A 214 -15.12 -19.28 -9.71
CA GLY A 214 -14.03 -20.10 -10.25
C GLY A 214 -13.13 -19.37 -11.24
N HIS A 215 -13.37 -18.08 -11.50
CA HIS A 215 -12.57 -17.25 -12.38
C HIS A 215 -12.31 -15.86 -11.79
N SER A 216 -11.28 -15.19 -12.30
CA SER A 216 -10.95 -13.80 -11.96
C SER A 216 -11.94 -12.82 -12.58
N ARG A 217 -11.95 -11.59 -12.04
CA ARG A 217 -12.63 -10.45 -12.68
C ARG A 217 -11.89 -10.02 -13.95
N PRO A 218 -12.55 -9.39 -14.94
CA PRO A 218 -11.94 -9.03 -16.22
C PRO A 218 -10.63 -8.24 -16.10
N GLU A 219 -10.52 -7.36 -15.11
CA GLU A 219 -9.29 -6.60 -14.90
C GLU A 219 -8.09 -7.45 -14.47
N TRP A 220 -8.30 -8.67 -13.97
CA TRP A 220 -7.27 -9.62 -13.55
C TRP A 220 -7.09 -10.80 -14.52
N LEU A 221 -7.86 -10.84 -15.63
CA LEU A 221 -7.69 -11.83 -16.68
C LEU A 221 -6.54 -11.42 -17.61
N PHE A 222 -5.68 -12.38 -17.93
CA PHE A 222 -4.58 -12.24 -18.86
C PHE A 222 -4.60 -13.43 -19.82
N ASP A 223 -5.42 -13.35 -20.86
CA ASP A 223 -5.38 -14.29 -21.97
C ASP A 223 -5.47 -13.58 -23.32
N GLY A 224 -4.78 -14.15 -24.31
CA GLY A 224 -5.08 -14.11 -25.75
C GLY A 224 -4.97 -12.78 -26.51
N ALA A 225 -5.51 -11.68 -25.99
CA ALA A 225 -5.65 -10.40 -26.70
C ALA A 225 -5.48 -9.16 -25.81
N LEU A 226 -5.39 -9.32 -24.48
CA LEU A 226 -5.50 -8.21 -23.52
C LEU A 226 -4.28 -8.14 -22.59
N ARG A 227 -3.25 -7.41 -23.05
CA ARG A 227 -2.05 -6.96 -22.31
C ARG A 227 -1.19 -8.08 -21.70
N PRO A 228 0.14 -7.91 -21.66
CA PRO A 228 1.00 -8.87 -20.96
C PRO A 228 0.58 -8.96 -19.49
N ALA A 229 0.61 -10.17 -18.92
CA ALA A 229 0.49 -10.34 -17.48
C ALA A 229 1.53 -9.45 -16.79
N VAL A 230 1.21 -8.93 -15.60
CA VAL A 230 2.10 -8.03 -14.83
C VAL A 230 2.52 -8.70 -13.54
N GLN A 231 3.73 -8.45 -13.08
CA GLN A 231 4.14 -8.95 -11.75
C GLN A 231 3.22 -8.34 -10.69
N VAL A 232 3.04 -9.04 -9.59
CA VAL A 232 2.25 -8.57 -8.46
C VAL A 232 3.07 -8.57 -7.19
N VAL A 233 2.70 -7.70 -6.26
CA VAL A 233 3.26 -7.65 -4.91
C VAL A 233 2.16 -8.04 -3.94
N LEU A 234 2.49 -8.89 -2.97
CA LEU A 234 1.59 -9.38 -1.94
C LEU A 234 2.08 -8.95 -0.56
N GLY A 235 1.15 -8.56 0.31
CA GLY A 235 1.46 -8.21 1.69
C GLY A 235 0.26 -8.38 2.61
N ARG A 236 0.52 -8.63 3.90
CA ARG A 236 -0.54 -8.80 4.90
C ARG A 236 -0.80 -7.51 5.66
N SER A 237 -2.08 -7.11 5.72
CA SER A 237 -2.49 -5.87 6.42
C SER A 237 -2.35 -5.92 7.93
N ASP A 238 -2.27 -7.11 8.53
CA ASP A 238 -1.95 -7.26 9.96
C ASP A 238 -0.45 -7.08 10.27
N GLY A 239 0.39 -6.98 9.23
CA GLY A 239 1.84 -6.86 9.28
C GLY A 239 2.58 -8.06 9.82
N VAL A 240 1.97 -9.25 9.75
CA VAL A 240 2.71 -10.50 9.84
C VAL A 240 3.49 -10.69 8.53
N PRO A 241 4.79 -11.06 8.57
CA PRO A 241 5.55 -11.38 7.37
C PRO A 241 4.87 -12.45 6.53
N PHE A 242 4.91 -12.29 5.21
CA PHE A 242 4.44 -13.27 4.25
C PHE A 242 5.60 -13.73 3.38
N SER A 243 6.04 -14.97 3.55
CA SER A 243 7.23 -15.53 2.90
C SER A 243 6.90 -16.27 1.60
N ASP A 244 7.94 -16.66 0.85
CA ASP A 244 7.82 -17.57 -0.29
C ASP A 244 7.16 -18.92 0.09
N HIS A 245 7.48 -19.47 1.26
CA HIS A 245 6.86 -20.69 1.78
C HIS A 245 5.37 -20.52 2.13
N ASP A 246 4.98 -19.33 2.61
CA ASP A 246 3.56 -19.02 2.86
C ASP A 246 2.79 -18.96 1.53
N TRP A 247 3.44 -18.44 0.48
CA TRP A 247 2.93 -18.41 -0.87
C TRP A 247 2.76 -19.80 -1.48
N CYS A 248 3.78 -20.66 -1.45
CA CYS A 248 3.65 -22.04 -1.94
C CYS A 248 2.48 -22.78 -1.29
N MET A 249 2.31 -22.62 0.03
CA MET A 249 1.19 -23.22 0.74
C MET A 249 -0.16 -22.67 0.27
N LEU A 250 -0.27 -21.35 0.10
CA LEU A 250 -1.51 -20.71 -0.34
C LEU A 250 -1.85 -21.10 -1.79
N ASP A 251 -0.85 -21.21 -2.64
CA ASP A 251 -1.00 -21.62 -4.04
C ASP A 251 -1.53 -23.06 -4.16
N GLU A 252 -0.94 -24.00 -3.40
CA GLU A 252 -1.46 -25.37 -3.32
C GLU A 252 -2.88 -25.43 -2.74
N PHE A 253 -3.19 -24.59 -1.74
CA PHE A 253 -4.53 -24.49 -1.20
C PHE A 253 -5.52 -23.98 -2.26
N GLN A 254 -5.15 -22.98 -3.05
CA GLN A 254 -5.97 -22.45 -4.13
C GLN A 254 -6.24 -23.52 -5.19
N ASP A 255 -5.21 -24.25 -5.62
CA ASP A 255 -5.34 -25.36 -6.56
C ASP A 255 -6.28 -26.44 -6.04
N GLN A 256 -6.18 -26.81 -4.77
CA GLN A 256 -7.08 -27.79 -4.17
C GLN A 256 -8.53 -27.27 -4.06
N MET A 257 -8.71 -25.97 -3.80
CA MET A 257 -10.05 -25.38 -3.65
C MET A 257 -10.76 -25.16 -4.98
N LEU A 258 -10.01 -24.79 -6.04
CA LEU A 258 -10.57 -24.45 -7.36
C LEU A 258 -10.51 -25.59 -8.38
N GLY A 259 -9.72 -26.65 -8.13
CA GLY A 259 -9.47 -27.70 -9.11
C GLY A 259 -10.72 -28.43 -9.64
N ASN A 260 -11.84 -28.37 -8.92
CA ASN A 260 -13.12 -28.96 -9.31
C ASN A 260 -14.22 -27.91 -9.62
N GLY A 261 -13.82 -26.65 -9.87
CA GLY A 261 -14.73 -25.55 -10.15
C GLY A 261 -15.08 -24.68 -8.92
N PRO A 262 -16.14 -23.85 -9.04
CA PRO A 262 -16.51 -22.89 -7.99
C PRO A 262 -16.89 -23.59 -6.68
N ARG A 263 -16.43 -23.04 -5.55
CA ARG A 263 -16.65 -23.62 -4.23
C ARG A 263 -16.66 -22.54 -3.14
N GLU A 264 -17.44 -22.79 -2.09
CA GLU A 264 -17.34 -22.01 -0.86
C GLU A 264 -15.99 -22.24 -0.17
N VAL A 265 -15.30 -21.13 0.14
CA VAL A 265 -14.04 -21.14 0.88
C VAL A 265 -14.29 -20.50 2.25
N ALA A 266 -13.83 -21.18 3.29
CA ALA A 266 -13.92 -20.72 4.67
C ALA A 266 -12.59 -20.96 5.40
N ARG A 267 -12.40 -20.27 6.54
CA ARG A 267 -11.23 -20.48 7.41
C ARG A 267 -11.04 -21.95 7.82
N SER A 268 -12.13 -22.67 8.06
CA SER A 268 -12.11 -24.10 8.42
C SER A 268 -11.52 -25.00 7.33
N HIS A 269 -11.71 -24.65 6.05
CA HIS A 269 -11.12 -25.36 4.91
C HIS A 269 -9.60 -25.18 4.92
N PHE A 270 -9.12 -23.95 5.13
CA PHE A 270 -7.69 -23.65 5.23
C PHE A 270 -7.04 -24.32 6.44
N VAL A 271 -7.70 -24.31 7.61
CA VAL A 271 -7.23 -25.02 8.81
C VAL A 271 -7.13 -26.53 8.56
N SER A 272 -8.10 -27.13 7.87
CA SER A 272 -8.07 -28.55 7.52
C SER A 272 -6.93 -28.87 6.57
N PHE A 273 -6.74 -28.03 5.54
CA PHE A 273 -5.60 -28.10 4.63
C PHE A 273 -4.26 -28.04 5.38
N ALA A 274 -4.08 -27.02 6.24
CA ALA A 274 -2.87 -26.83 7.03
C ALA A 274 -2.50 -28.05 7.90
N LYS A 275 -3.52 -28.77 8.43
CA LYS A 275 -3.31 -30.00 9.21
C LYS A 275 -2.77 -31.15 8.36
N CYS A 276 -3.26 -31.31 7.13
CA CYS A 276 -2.90 -32.45 6.27
C CYS A 276 -1.46 -32.36 5.78
N TYR A 277 -0.99 -31.18 5.37
CA TYR A 277 0.29 -31.03 4.68
C TYR A 277 1.48 -30.74 5.60
N ARG A 278 1.26 -30.62 6.93
CA ARG A 278 2.31 -30.41 7.94
C ARG A 278 3.26 -29.24 7.62
N PHE A 279 2.78 -28.23 6.92
CA PHE A 279 3.54 -27.03 6.60
C PHE A 279 4.07 -26.37 7.87
N ARG A 280 5.31 -25.90 7.80
CA ARG A 280 6.02 -25.21 8.89
C ARG A 280 6.20 -23.71 8.64
N CYS A 281 5.48 -23.17 7.66
CA CYS A 281 5.46 -21.75 7.32
C CYS A 281 4.57 -20.96 8.31
N THR A 282 4.75 -19.65 8.31
CA THR A 282 4.09 -18.74 9.26
C THR A 282 2.58 -18.81 9.12
N LEU A 283 2.08 -18.85 7.88
CA LEU A 283 0.65 -18.89 7.56
C LEU A 283 -0.03 -20.16 8.10
N ALA A 284 0.59 -21.33 7.93
CA ALA A 284 0.08 -22.59 8.50
C ALA A 284 0.00 -22.52 10.01
N LEU A 285 1.09 -22.07 10.65
CA LEU A 285 1.18 -22.00 12.10
C LEU A 285 0.18 -21.01 12.69
N GLU A 286 -0.07 -19.89 12.03
CA GLU A 286 -1.05 -18.90 12.44
C GLU A 286 -2.48 -19.41 12.33
N ALA A 287 -2.79 -20.18 11.28
CA ALA A 287 -4.09 -20.85 11.16
C ALA A 287 -4.32 -21.92 12.23
N LEU A 288 -3.30 -22.71 12.55
CA LEU A 288 -3.38 -23.78 13.54
C LEU A 288 -3.31 -23.28 14.99
N PHE A 289 -2.56 -22.19 15.21
CA PHE A 289 -2.31 -21.59 16.52
C PHE A 289 -2.46 -20.06 16.43
N PRO A 290 -3.69 -19.53 16.33
CA PRO A 290 -3.92 -18.09 16.31
C PRO A 290 -3.37 -17.38 17.56
N LYS A 291 -3.04 -16.09 17.41
CA LYS A 291 -2.66 -15.25 18.56
C LYS A 291 -3.77 -15.26 19.61
N GLY A 292 -3.40 -15.39 20.88
CA GLY A 292 -4.34 -15.47 22.00
C GLY A 292 -4.85 -16.88 22.32
N THR A 293 -4.60 -17.88 21.46
CA THR A 293 -5.02 -19.27 21.74
C THR A 293 -4.32 -19.80 22.99
N LEU A 294 -5.11 -20.41 23.88
CA LEU A 294 -4.62 -21.10 25.07
C LEU A 294 -4.13 -22.50 24.70
N ILE A 295 -2.88 -22.80 25.05
CA ILE A 295 -2.26 -24.10 24.79
C ILE A 295 -1.70 -24.71 26.06
N ARG A 296 -1.43 -26.03 26.03
CA ARG A 296 -0.62 -26.73 27.02
C ARG A 296 0.61 -27.34 26.36
N ALA A 297 1.78 -27.14 26.97
CA ALA A 297 3.00 -27.77 26.50
C ALA A 297 3.14 -29.20 27.01
N HIS A 298 3.79 -30.06 26.24
CA HIS A 298 4.17 -31.40 26.66
C HIS A 298 5.46 -31.87 25.99
N SER A 299 6.06 -32.92 26.55
CA SER A 299 7.24 -33.59 25.99
C SER A 299 8.43 -32.67 25.70
N LEU A 300 8.54 -31.53 26.39
CA LEU A 300 9.66 -30.59 26.28
C LEU A 300 10.90 -31.17 26.97
N LYS A 301 11.97 -31.39 26.21
CA LYS A 301 13.24 -31.91 26.74
C LYS A 301 14.10 -30.84 27.41
N LYS A 302 14.16 -29.63 26.83
CA LYS A 302 15.02 -28.53 27.32
C LYS A 302 14.45 -27.78 28.52
N CYS A 303 13.12 -27.72 28.64
CA CYS A 303 12.41 -27.03 29.73
C CYS A 303 11.29 -27.95 30.26
N PRO A 304 11.63 -29.06 30.93
CA PRO A 304 10.63 -30.04 31.37
C PRO A 304 9.65 -29.47 32.40
N ASP A 305 10.03 -28.41 33.13
CA ASP A 305 9.21 -27.67 34.09
C ASP A 305 7.98 -26.98 33.47
N LEU A 306 8.00 -26.77 32.15
CA LEU A 306 6.88 -26.21 31.38
C LEU A 306 5.88 -27.27 30.91
N ASN A 307 6.20 -28.56 31.03
CA ASN A 307 5.27 -29.63 30.65
C ASN A 307 4.02 -29.60 31.54
N GLY A 308 2.84 -29.63 30.91
CA GLY A 308 1.54 -29.51 31.58
C GLY A 308 1.11 -28.07 31.89
N ARG A 309 2.03 -27.08 31.81
CA ARG A 309 1.70 -25.67 32.05
C ARG A 309 0.87 -25.08 30.91
N ARG A 310 0.01 -24.13 31.28
CA ARG A 310 -0.77 -23.33 30.34
C ARG A 310 0.05 -22.15 29.84
N GLY A 311 -0.16 -21.82 28.58
CA GLY A 311 0.39 -20.60 27.98
C GLY A 311 -0.51 -20.06 26.89
N THR A 312 -0.21 -18.84 26.47
CA THR A 312 -0.96 -18.10 25.44
C THR A 312 -0.07 -17.90 24.22
N VAL A 313 -0.59 -18.20 23.04
CA VAL A 313 0.12 -17.97 21.77
C VAL A 313 0.28 -16.47 21.52
N THR A 314 1.51 -16.05 21.22
CA THR A 314 1.85 -14.63 21.10
C THR A 314 1.66 -14.05 19.69
N GLY A 315 1.47 -14.91 18.69
CA GLY A 315 1.49 -14.54 17.26
C GLY A 315 2.91 -14.42 16.68
N LYS A 316 3.95 -14.80 17.42
CA LYS A 316 5.32 -14.90 16.91
C LYS A 316 5.57 -16.33 16.42
N TYR A 317 5.97 -16.47 15.15
CA TYR A 317 6.28 -17.76 14.53
C TYR A 317 7.70 -17.72 13.98
N VAL A 318 8.54 -18.67 14.39
CA VAL A 318 9.97 -18.66 14.02
C VAL A 318 10.43 -20.08 13.73
N LYS A 319 10.94 -20.33 12.51
CA LYS A 319 11.54 -21.62 12.13
C LYS A 319 10.64 -22.82 12.44
N GLY A 320 9.35 -22.76 12.08
CA GLY A 320 8.40 -23.85 12.34
C GLY A 320 7.92 -23.97 13.79
N ARG A 321 8.19 -22.97 14.64
CA ARG A 321 7.82 -22.97 16.07
C ARG A 321 6.84 -21.86 16.39
N VAL A 322 6.01 -22.09 17.39
CA VAL A 322 5.01 -21.15 17.91
C VAL A 322 5.57 -20.49 19.18
N GLY A 323 5.58 -19.16 19.21
CA GLY A 323 5.96 -18.39 20.39
C GLY A 323 4.83 -18.38 21.42
N VAL A 324 5.09 -18.93 22.60
CA VAL A 324 4.13 -19.07 23.70
C VAL A 324 4.61 -18.28 24.93
N LYS A 325 3.71 -17.51 25.54
CA LYS A 325 3.92 -16.90 26.87
C LYS A 325 3.27 -17.78 27.93
N PHE A 326 4.08 -18.43 28.78
CA PHE A 326 3.58 -19.28 29.86
C PHE A 326 3.26 -18.44 31.10
N GLU A 327 2.25 -18.86 31.88
CA GLU A 327 1.89 -18.21 33.14
C GLU A 327 3.10 -18.22 34.11
N GLY A 328 3.38 -17.05 34.71
CA GLY A 328 4.51 -16.87 35.63
C GLY A 328 5.89 -16.79 34.97
N ARG A 329 5.98 -16.66 33.63
CA ARG A 329 7.22 -16.33 32.93
C ARG A 329 7.11 -15.04 32.14
N ASP A 330 8.17 -14.23 32.20
CA ASP A 330 8.25 -12.97 31.47
C ASP A 330 8.65 -13.16 30.00
N CYS A 331 9.41 -14.22 29.71
CA CYS A 331 9.93 -14.49 28.37
C CYS A 331 8.98 -15.36 27.52
N VAL A 332 8.99 -15.11 26.20
CA VAL A 332 8.30 -15.93 25.21
C VAL A 332 9.17 -17.12 24.84
N VAL A 333 8.59 -18.33 24.82
CA VAL A 333 9.28 -19.58 24.49
C VAL A 333 8.80 -20.08 23.12
N ALA A 334 9.74 -20.37 22.21
CA ALA A 334 9.43 -20.93 20.89
C ALA A 334 9.30 -22.47 20.95
N VAL A 335 8.07 -22.98 20.85
CA VAL A 335 7.73 -24.40 21.02
C VAL A 335 7.36 -25.05 19.69
N LEU A 336 7.80 -26.29 19.47
CA LEU A 336 7.38 -27.08 18.28
C LEU A 336 5.89 -27.41 18.37
N THR A 337 5.20 -27.40 17.24
CA THR A 337 3.76 -27.71 17.18
C THR A 337 3.42 -29.10 17.74
N THR A 338 4.30 -30.08 17.56
CA THR A 338 4.16 -31.45 18.12
C THR A 338 4.21 -31.52 19.64
N ASN A 339 4.60 -30.44 20.29
CA ASN A 339 4.74 -30.32 21.74
C ASN A 339 3.65 -29.42 22.34
N LEU A 340 2.63 -29.07 21.56
CA LEU A 340 1.52 -28.22 21.95
C LEU A 340 0.19 -28.98 21.80
N LYS A 341 -0.66 -28.85 22.81
CA LYS A 341 -2.08 -29.25 22.74
C LYS A 341 -2.94 -28.01 22.83
N THR A 342 -3.78 -27.80 21.82
CA THR A 342 -4.91 -26.87 21.89
C THR A 342 -5.96 -27.46 22.82
N LYS A 343 -6.50 -26.61 23.70
CA LYS A 343 -7.49 -27.03 24.70
C LYS A 343 -8.85 -27.31 24.08
#